data_AF-A0A8J2YRM6-F1
#
_entry.id   AF-A0A8J2YRM6-F1
#
_cell.length_a   1.000
_cell.length_b   1.000
_cell.length_c   1.000
_cell.angle_alpha   90.00
_cell.angle_beta   90.00
_cell.angle_gamma   90.00
#
_symmetry.space_group_name_H-M   'P 1'
#
loop_
_entity.id
_entity.type
_entity.pdbx_description
1 polymer ?
#
loop_
_entity_poly.entity_id
_entity_poly.type
_entity_poly.pdbx_seq_one_letter_code
_entity_poly.pdbx_strand_id
1 'polypeptide(L)'
;MHEHWSLVVAKDPDRQKFEAGDFTSVSFEMTCERLQKVVQSPVPDEARKNFDTVRKHRNKMVHFFHEADFSSGPKIEAVAREQLRAWHDLQQLLTVQWANVFQTYRQDFNEIERKLKGHREYLRAKFDGLAPRIAHEKANKAVFRTCGSCGFDAATQIEILGALLESECLVCGYHDKWLDFTCTDCGEVSPLRDGGEFRCEHCGCTADGEMIADTLNEFSVTVDNYLESIVPANCSKCDGYHTVIEFKSRYLCVSCLFVSNELSSCEYCGESSNGNMEDSYLSGCSLCEGSAGGRRDKDD
;
A
#
# COMPACT_ATOMS: atom_id res chain seq x y z
N MET A 1 2.34 -23.58 20.23
CA MET A 1 1.80 -24.94 20.39
C MET A 1 1.01 -25.22 19.13
N HIS A 2 1.45 -26.15 18.28
CA HIS A 2 0.68 -26.55 17.10
C HIS A 2 -0.18 -27.74 17.53
N GLU A 3 -1.50 -27.57 17.45
CA GLU A 3 -2.47 -28.56 17.91
C GLU A 3 -2.24 -29.95 17.31
N HIS A 4 -2.66 -30.99 18.02
CA HIS A 4 -2.41 -32.37 17.60
C HIS A 4 -3.14 -32.70 16.29
N TRP A 5 -2.45 -33.36 15.36
CA TRP A 5 -2.96 -33.71 14.02
C TRP A 5 -4.29 -34.47 14.04
N SER A 6 -4.58 -35.22 15.11
CA SER A 6 -5.85 -35.95 15.24
C SER A 6 -7.09 -35.05 15.20
N LEU A 7 -6.94 -33.73 15.42
CA LEU A 7 -8.04 -32.76 15.30
C LEU A 7 -8.60 -32.63 13.89
N VAL A 8 -7.93 -33.13 12.84
CA VAL A 8 -8.51 -33.16 11.49
C VAL A 8 -9.18 -34.49 11.16
N VAL A 9 -9.04 -35.52 12.00
CA VAL A 9 -9.61 -36.85 11.79
C VAL A 9 -10.97 -36.98 12.48
N ALA A 10 -11.95 -37.52 11.77
CA ALA A 10 -13.33 -37.63 12.25
C ALA A 10 -13.50 -38.73 13.31
N LYS A 11 -12.91 -39.90 13.09
CA LYS A 11 -12.99 -41.08 13.97
C LYS A 11 -11.69 -41.87 13.93
N ASP A 12 -11.35 -42.51 15.05
CA ASP A 12 -10.24 -43.46 15.17
C ASP A 12 -8.89 -42.94 14.62
N PRO A 13 -8.31 -41.90 15.24
CA PRO A 13 -7.08 -41.29 14.74
C PRO A 13 -5.93 -42.30 14.75
N ASP A 14 -5.48 -42.65 13.56
CA ASP A 14 -4.34 -43.52 13.30
C ASP A 14 -3.27 -42.76 12.50
N ARG A 15 -2.04 -42.75 13.01
CA ARG A 15 -0.96 -41.95 12.43
C ARG A 15 -0.51 -42.48 11.06
N GLN A 16 -0.44 -43.81 10.89
CA GLN A 16 -0.01 -44.41 9.62
C GLN A 16 -1.05 -44.15 8.54
N LYS A 17 -2.34 -44.31 8.87
CA LYS A 17 -3.44 -43.99 7.97
C LYS A 17 -3.49 -42.51 7.60
N PHE A 18 -3.26 -41.63 8.58
CA PHE A 18 -3.21 -40.19 8.33
C PHE A 18 -2.09 -39.80 7.35
N GLU A 19 -0.88 -40.32 7.54
CA GLU A 19 0.26 -40.09 6.65
C GLU A 19 0.05 -40.68 5.25
N ALA A 20 -0.70 -41.79 5.14
CA ALA A 20 -1.09 -42.40 3.88
C ALA A 20 -2.28 -41.70 3.19
N GLY A 21 -2.94 -40.74 3.85
CA GLY A 21 -4.17 -40.11 3.37
C GLY A 21 -5.43 -40.99 3.45
N ASP A 22 -5.37 -42.15 4.10
CA ASP A 22 -6.48 -43.11 4.27
C ASP A 22 -7.26 -42.82 5.56
N PHE A 23 -7.90 -41.66 5.65
CA PHE A 23 -8.73 -41.30 6.79
C PHE A 23 -9.95 -40.49 6.39
N THR A 24 -10.98 -40.53 7.24
CA THR A 24 -12.13 -39.62 7.09
C THR A 24 -11.82 -38.32 7.81
N SER A 25 -11.75 -37.22 7.06
CA SER A 25 -11.60 -35.89 7.64
C SER A 25 -12.87 -35.43 8.35
N VAL A 26 -12.73 -34.52 9.30
CA VAL A 26 -13.86 -33.81 9.90
C VAL A 26 -14.71 -33.07 8.85
N SER A 27 -16.01 -32.93 9.13
CA SER A 27 -16.90 -32.08 8.32
C SER A 27 -16.59 -30.60 8.53
N PHE A 28 -17.07 -29.73 7.63
CA PHE A 28 -16.92 -28.29 7.77
C PHE A 28 -17.46 -27.77 9.12
N GLU A 29 -18.64 -28.22 9.52
CA GLU A 29 -19.25 -27.84 10.81
C GLU A 29 -18.38 -28.30 11.98
N MET A 30 -17.87 -29.53 11.94
CA MET A 30 -17.01 -30.05 12.99
C MET A 30 -15.64 -29.35 13.02
N THR A 31 -15.12 -28.92 11.88
CA THR A 31 -13.93 -28.05 11.79
C THR A 31 -14.17 -26.72 12.50
N CYS A 32 -15.27 -26.02 12.17
CA CYS A 32 -15.61 -24.75 12.82
C CYS A 32 -15.79 -24.91 14.33
N GLU A 33 -16.45 -25.98 14.78
CA GLU A 33 -16.61 -26.27 16.21
C GLU A 33 -15.28 -26.56 16.91
N ARG A 34 -14.37 -27.32 16.29
CA ARG A 34 -13.03 -27.59 16.84
C ARG A 34 -12.19 -26.31 16.90
N LEU A 35 -12.23 -25.49 15.85
CA LEU A 35 -11.56 -24.18 15.82
C LEU A 35 -12.07 -23.27 16.95
N GLN A 36 -13.37 -23.25 17.20
CA GLN A 36 -13.96 -22.45 18.28
C GLN A 36 -13.68 -23.00 19.68
N LYS A 37 -13.91 -24.30 19.91
CA LYS A 37 -13.93 -24.88 21.26
C LYS A 37 -12.58 -25.40 21.73
N VAL A 38 -11.76 -25.91 20.81
CA VAL A 38 -10.46 -26.52 21.12
C VAL A 38 -9.35 -25.51 20.86
N VAL A 39 -9.25 -25.00 19.63
CA VAL A 39 -8.21 -24.05 19.22
C VAL A 39 -8.47 -22.63 19.78
N GLN A 40 -9.70 -22.36 20.22
CA GLN A 40 -10.14 -21.04 20.73
C GLN A 40 -9.90 -19.90 19.72
N SER A 41 -9.97 -20.22 18.43
CA SER A 41 -9.82 -19.30 17.31
C SER A 41 -10.98 -19.49 16.33
N PRO A 42 -12.18 -18.99 16.66
CA PRO A 42 -13.37 -19.22 15.85
C PRO A 42 -13.25 -18.56 14.46
N VAL A 43 -13.92 -19.16 13.47
CA VAL A 43 -14.14 -18.53 12.17
C VAL A 43 -15.26 -17.49 12.33
N PRO A 44 -15.08 -16.24 11.87
CA PRO A 44 -16.14 -15.22 11.90
C PRO A 44 -17.42 -15.69 11.20
N ASP A 45 -18.59 -15.28 11.70
CA ASP A 45 -19.88 -15.79 11.20
C ASP A 45 -20.11 -15.49 9.72
N GLU A 46 -19.72 -14.31 9.23
CA GLU A 46 -19.80 -13.97 7.81
C GLU A 46 -18.89 -14.86 6.95
N ALA A 47 -17.63 -15.05 7.37
CA ALA A 47 -16.71 -15.96 6.68
C ALA A 47 -17.26 -17.40 6.65
N ARG A 48 -17.85 -17.86 7.75
CA ARG A 48 -18.48 -19.19 7.83
C ARG A 48 -19.63 -19.33 6.83
N LYS A 49 -20.48 -18.30 6.66
CA LYS A 49 -21.57 -18.30 5.67
C LYS A 49 -21.03 -18.33 4.23
N ASN A 50 -19.99 -17.56 3.95
CA ASN A 50 -19.36 -17.52 2.62
C ASN A 50 -18.72 -18.87 2.27
N PHE A 51 -18.01 -19.50 3.22
CA PHE A 51 -17.48 -20.86 3.05
C PHE A 51 -18.57 -21.91 2.84
N ASP A 52 -19.66 -21.85 3.61
CA ASP A 52 -20.77 -22.78 3.44
C ASP A 52 -21.44 -22.65 2.06
N THR A 53 -21.51 -21.43 1.53
CA THR A 53 -22.01 -21.15 0.17
C THR A 53 -21.13 -21.83 -0.88
N VAL A 54 -19.80 -21.67 -0.79
CA VAL A 54 -18.86 -22.35 -1.70
C VAL A 54 -18.94 -23.87 -1.57
N ARG A 55 -19.06 -24.40 -0.34
CA ARG A 55 -19.25 -25.83 -0.07
C ARG A 55 -20.51 -26.36 -0.76
N LYS A 56 -21.63 -25.64 -0.68
CA LYS A 56 -22.88 -25.98 -1.36
C LYS A 56 -22.72 -26.00 -2.88
N HIS A 57 -22.00 -25.03 -3.45
CA HIS A 57 -21.68 -25.03 -4.89
C HIS A 57 -20.84 -26.23 -5.30
N ARG A 58 -19.78 -26.54 -4.56
CA ARG A 58 -18.95 -27.74 -4.81
C ARG A 58 -19.80 -29.01 -4.79
N ASN A 59 -20.66 -29.17 -3.79
CA ASN A 59 -21.54 -30.35 -3.70
C ASN A 59 -22.52 -30.40 -4.87
N LYS A 60 -23.07 -29.25 -5.27
CA LYS A 60 -23.94 -29.16 -6.44
C LYS A 60 -23.20 -29.55 -7.71
N MET A 61 -21.96 -29.10 -7.90
CA MET A 61 -21.14 -29.49 -9.05
C MET A 61 -20.85 -30.99 -9.09
N VAL A 62 -20.49 -31.59 -7.95
CA VAL A 62 -20.18 -33.03 -7.89
C VAL A 62 -21.42 -33.90 -8.10
N HIS A 63 -22.60 -33.45 -7.68
CA HIS A 63 -23.84 -34.22 -7.79
C HIS A 63 -24.67 -33.92 -9.05
N PHE A 64 -24.49 -32.77 -9.69
CA PHE A 64 -25.34 -32.30 -10.80
C PHE A 64 -24.54 -31.89 -12.04
N PHE A 65 -23.35 -32.46 -12.27
CA PHE A 65 -22.55 -32.13 -13.45
C PHE A 65 -23.27 -32.53 -14.75
N HIS A 66 -23.95 -31.57 -15.38
CA HIS A 66 -24.39 -31.62 -16.78
C HIS A 66 -23.74 -30.43 -17.50
N GLU A 67 -22.97 -30.70 -18.55
CA GLU A 67 -22.25 -29.67 -19.34
C GLU A 67 -23.16 -28.55 -19.87
N ALA A 68 -24.46 -28.82 -20.00
CA ALA A 68 -25.47 -27.85 -20.45
C ALA A 68 -25.81 -26.77 -19.39
N ASP A 69 -25.62 -27.02 -18.09
CA ASP A 69 -26.08 -26.11 -17.01
C ASP A 69 -25.18 -24.89 -16.78
N PHE A 70 -23.95 -24.92 -17.28
CA PHE A 70 -22.98 -23.83 -17.18
C PHE A 70 -22.90 -22.96 -18.44
N SER A 71 -23.80 -23.14 -19.41
CA SER A 71 -23.86 -22.36 -20.65
C SER A 71 -24.36 -20.90 -20.48
N SER A 72 -24.80 -20.51 -19.27
CA SER A 72 -25.25 -19.13 -18.99
C SER A 72 -24.22 -18.35 -18.17
N GLY A 73 -23.54 -17.39 -18.81
CA GLY A 73 -22.55 -16.48 -18.20
C GLY A 73 -22.92 -15.88 -16.83
N PRO A 74 -24.18 -15.44 -16.58
CA PRO A 74 -24.55 -14.82 -15.29
C PRO A 74 -24.46 -15.75 -14.08
N LYS A 75 -24.67 -17.08 -14.24
CA LYS A 75 -24.57 -18.04 -13.13
C LYS A 75 -23.11 -18.32 -12.77
N ILE A 76 -22.23 -18.41 -13.78
CA ILE A 76 -20.79 -18.57 -13.57
C ILE A 76 -20.24 -17.34 -12.84
N GLU A 77 -20.65 -16.14 -13.25
CA GLU A 77 -20.19 -14.89 -12.64
C GLU A 77 -20.63 -14.76 -11.17
N ALA A 78 -21.86 -15.17 -10.84
CA ALA A 78 -22.33 -15.19 -9.46
C ALA A 78 -21.53 -16.16 -8.58
N VAL A 79 -21.28 -17.38 -9.07
CA VAL A 79 -20.46 -18.38 -8.36
C VAL A 79 -19.02 -17.89 -8.21
N ALA A 80 -18.45 -17.26 -9.24
CA ALA A 80 -17.12 -16.67 -9.18
C ALA A 80 -17.03 -15.57 -8.11
N ARG A 81 -18.02 -14.67 -8.03
CA ARG A 81 -18.09 -13.66 -6.96
C ARG A 81 -18.15 -14.27 -5.56
N GLU A 82 -18.94 -15.32 -5.37
CA GLU A 82 -19.05 -16.01 -4.07
C GLU A 82 -17.74 -16.70 -3.70
N GLN A 83 -17.04 -17.31 -4.66
CA GLN A 83 -15.70 -17.86 -4.45
C GLN A 83 -14.68 -16.76 -4.10
N LEU A 84 -14.74 -15.60 -4.76
CA LEU A 84 -13.85 -14.47 -4.49
C LEU A 84 -14.08 -13.85 -3.11
N ARG A 85 -15.34 -13.76 -2.65
CA ARG A 85 -15.68 -13.35 -1.28
C ARG A 85 -15.15 -14.34 -0.25
N ALA A 86 -15.39 -15.62 -0.46
CA ALA A 86 -14.84 -16.67 0.40
C ALA A 86 -13.30 -16.64 0.43
N TRP A 87 -12.64 -16.44 -0.72
CA TRP A 87 -11.19 -16.29 -0.76
C TRP A 87 -10.72 -15.08 0.05
N HIS A 88 -11.39 -13.94 -0.08
CA HIS A 88 -11.05 -12.74 0.70
C HIS A 88 -11.12 -13.01 2.21
N ASP A 89 -12.17 -13.68 2.69
CA ASP A 89 -12.30 -14.06 4.09
C ASP A 89 -11.22 -15.04 4.54
N LEU A 90 -10.89 -16.04 3.70
CA LEU A 90 -9.83 -16.99 3.97
C LEU A 90 -8.47 -16.28 4.06
N GLN A 91 -8.20 -15.33 3.17
CA GLN A 91 -6.99 -14.54 3.19
C GLN A 91 -6.86 -13.76 4.50
N GLN A 92 -7.94 -13.12 4.98
CA GLN A 92 -7.93 -12.43 6.28
C GLN A 92 -7.60 -13.40 7.44
N LEU A 93 -8.17 -14.59 7.42
CA LEU A 93 -7.84 -15.62 8.42
C LEU A 93 -6.36 -16.01 8.35
N LEU A 94 -5.83 -16.27 7.17
CA LEU A 94 -4.44 -16.74 6.98
C LEU A 94 -3.41 -15.65 7.30
N THR A 95 -3.64 -14.40 6.89
CA THR A 95 -2.64 -13.32 6.99
C THR A 95 -2.80 -12.45 8.23
N VAL A 96 -3.95 -12.51 8.92
CA VAL A 96 -4.21 -11.71 10.13
C VAL A 96 -4.43 -12.61 11.33
N GLN A 97 -5.52 -13.39 11.35
CA GLN A 97 -5.90 -14.17 12.54
C GLN A 97 -4.92 -15.32 12.84
N TRP A 98 -4.43 -15.99 11.80
CA TRP A 98 -3.52 -17.13 11.86
C TRP A 98 -2.13 -16.81 11.31
N ALA A 99 -1.77 -15.53 11.23
CA ALA A 99 -0.51 -15.05 10.64
C ALA A 99 0.73 -15.76 11.21
N ASN A 100 0.76 -15.97 12.52
CA ASN A 100 1.88 -16.65 13.19
C ASN A 100 2.02 -18.13 12.79
N VAL A 101 0.92 -18.78 12.42
CA VAL A 101 0.92 -20.20 12.00
C VAL A 101 1.33 -20.31 10.53
N PHE A 102 0.88 -19.38 9.69
CA PHE A 102 1.11 -19.43 8.24
C PHE A 102 2.18 -18.46 7.74
N GLN A 103 3.03 -17.92 8.63
CA GLN A 103 4.03 -16.91 8.30
C GLN A 103 4.95 -17.35 7.15
N THR A 104 5.34 -18.63 7.12
CA THR A 104 6.21 -19.20 6.08
C THR A 104 5.60 -19.13 4.67
N TYR A 105 4.27 -19.10 4.56
CA TYR A 105 3.54 -19.04 3.29
C TYR A 105 3.17 -17.61 2.88
N ARG A 106 3.64 -16.59 3.61
CA ARG A 106 3.28 -15.19 3.35
C ARG A 106 3.60 -14.74 1.93
N GLN A 107 4.71 -15.20 1.36
CA GLN A 107 5.08 -14.88 -0.02
C GLN A 107 4.09 -15.47 -1.03
N ASP A 108 3.69 -16.73 -0.85
CA ASP A 108 2.72 -17.40 -1.72
C ASP A 108 1.37 -16.69 -1.68
N PHE A 109 0.90 -16.31 -0.48
CA PHE A 109 -0.35 -15.56 -0.32
C PHE A 109 -0.29 -14.18 -0.97
N ASN A 110 0.85 -13.50 -0.88
CA ASN A 110 1.06 -12.22 -1.56
C ASN A 110 1.04 -12.38 -3.09
N GLU A 111 1.58 -13.48 -3.62
CA GLU A 111 1.53 -13.75 -5.05
C GLU A 111 0.09 -13.99 -5.54
N ILE A 112 -0.70 -14.75 -4.78
CA ILE A 112 -2.12 -14.97 -5.10
C ILE A 112 -2.88 -13.64 -5.04
N GLU A 113 -2.69 -12.85 -3.97
CA GLU A 113 -3.31 -11.53 -3.84
C GLU A 113 -2.93 -10.61 -5.03
N ARG A 114 -1.66 -10.61 -5.45
CA ARG A 114 -1.19 -9.82 -6.61
C ARG A 114 -1.91 -10.21 -7.89
N LYS A 115 -2.08 -11.52 -8.15
CA LYS A 115 -2.82 -12.02 -9.31
C LYS A 115 -4.29 -11.62 -9.24
N LEU A 116 -4.91 -11.81 -8.07
CA LEU A 116 -6.33 -11.52 -7.87
C LEU A 116 -6.67 -10.03 -7.93
N LYS A 117 -5.77 -9.15 -7.50
CA LYS A 117 -5.92 -7.69 -7.63
C LYS A 117 -6.06 -7.22 -9.08
N GLY A 118 -5.63 -8.03 -10.06
CA GLY A 118 -5.88 -7.79 -11.48
C GLY A 118 -7.34 -8.01 -11.91
N HIS A 119 -8.19 -8.60 -11.06
CA HIS A 119 -9.58 -8.92 -11.38
C HIS A 119 -10.56 -7.97 -10.69
N ARG A 120 -11.37 -7.24 -11.47
CA ARG A 120 -12.31 -6.24 -10.95
C ARG A 120 -13.36 -6.82 -10.00
N GLU A 121 -13.87 -8.02 -10.27
CA GLU A 121 -14.86 -8.68 -9.39
C GLU A 121 -14.27 -9.04 -8.02
N TYR A 122 -12.97 -9.32 -7.95
CA TYR A 122 -12.28 -9.56 -6.67
C TYR A 122 -12.17 -8.27 -5.87
N LEU A 123 -11.76 -7.18 -6.53
CA LEU A 123 -11.69 -5.86 -5.90
C LEU A 123 -13.07 -5.41 -5.40
N ARG A 124 -14.15 -5.70 -6.14
CA ARG A 124 -15.53 -5.45 -5.71
C ARG A 124 -15.87 -6.27 -4.46
N ALA A 125 -15.60 -7.57 -4.46
CA ALA A 125 -15.85 -8.43 -3.30
C ALA A 125 -15.13 -7.93 -2.04
N LYS A 126 -13.87 -7.50 -2.18
CA LYS A 126 -13.08 -6.90 -1.10
C LYS A 126 -13.65 -5.57 -0.63
N PHE A 127 -14.06 -4.69 -1.55
CA PHE A 127 -14.72 -3.43 -1.22
C PHE A 127 -16.03 -3.65 -0.44
N ASP A 128 -16.88 -4.57 -0.90
CA ASP A 128 -18.15 -4.89 -0.24
C ASP A 128 -17.90 -5.40 1.19
N GLY A 129 -16.90 -6.27 1.39
CA GLY A 129 -16.50 -6.77 2.70
C GLY A 129 -15.94 -5.68 3.63
N LEU A 130 -15.27 -4.67 3.07
CA LEU A 130 -14.71 -3.54 3.81
C LEU A 130 -15.72 -2.42 4.07
N ALA A 131 -16.87 -2.41 3.40
CA ALA A 131 -17.85 -1.32 3.48
C ALA A 131 -18.30 -0.98 4.92
N PRO A 132 -18.57 -1.96 5.83
CA PRO A 132 -18.92 -1.66 7.22
C PRO A 132 -17.79 -0.95 7.97
N ARG A 133 -16.54 -1.38 7.75
CA ARG A 133 -15.34 -0.77 8.35
C ARG A 133 -15.14 0.64 7.83
N ILE A 134 -15.23 0.84 6.52
CA ILE A 134 -15.09 2.17 5.90
C ILE A 134 -16.18 3.12 6.42
N ALA A 135 -17.42 2.66 6.54
CA ALA A 135 -18.52 3.47 7.10
C ALA A 135 -18.26 3.85 8.55
N HIS A 136 -17.75 2.91 9.36
CA HIS A 136 -17.37 3.17 10.75
C HIS A 136 -16.22 4.19 10.86
N GLU A 137 -15.16 4.04 10.06
CA GLU A 137 -14.04 4.98 10.05
C GLU A 137 -14.47 6.38 9.57
N LYS A 138 -15.33 6.48 8.54
CA LYS A 138 -15.95 7.74 8.10
C LYS A 138 -16.75 8.41 9.22
N ALA A 139 -17.52 7.64 9.98
CA ALA A 139 -18.26 8.17 11.14
C ALA A 139 -17.31 8.73 12.23
N ASN A 140 -16.11 8.17 12.33
CA ASN A 140 -15.03 8.65 13.19
C ASN A 140 -14.16 9.74 12.54
N LYS A 141 -14.69 10.45 11.53
CA LYS A 141 -14.05 11.58 10.83
C LYS A 141 -12.83 11.21 9.99
N ALA A 142 -12.59 9.93 9.69
CA ALA A 142 -11.58 9.57 8.70
C ALA A 142 -12.00 10.05 7.30
N VAL A 143 -11.06 10.64 6.57
CA VAL A 143 -11.30 11.12 5.20
C VAL A 143 -11.03 9.98 4.22
N PHE A 144 -11.95 9.78 3.28
CA PHE A 144 -11.81 8.81 2.21
C PHE A 144 -12.06 9.48 0.86
N ARG A 145 -11.30 9.05 -0.15
CA ARG A 145 -11.45 9.46 -1.54
C ARG A 145 -11.63 8.25 -2.46
N THR A 146 -12.07 8.54 -3.67
CA THR A 146 -12.05 7.56 -4.76
C THR A 146 -10.61 7.24 -5.14
N CYS A 147 -10.26 5.96 -5.16
CA CYS A 147 -8.94 5.51 -5.56
C CYS A 147 -8.75 5.67 -7.07
N GLY A 148 -7.69 6.36 -7.50
CA GLY A 148 -7.35 6.54 -8.91
C GLY A 148 -7.00 5.26 -9.67
N SER A 149 -6.63 4.18 -8.96
CA SER A 149 -6.29 2.89 -9.58
C SER A 149 -7.52 1.98 -9.76
N CYS A 150 -8.31 1.76 -8.71
CA CYS A 150 -9.43 0.81 -8.76
C CYS A 150 -10.83 1.45 -8.86
N GLY A 151 -10.94 2.76 -8.63
CA GLY A 151 -12.19 3.53 -8.72
C GLY A 151 -13.14 3.34 -7.54
N PHE A 152 -12.71 2.71 -6.44
CA PHE A 152 -13.54 2.53 -5.24
C PHE A 152 -13.28 3.64 -4.22
N ASP A 153 -14.33 4.06 -3.49
CA ASP A 153 -14.27 5.04 -2.39
C ASP A 153 -13.70 4.43 -1.10
N ALA A 154 -12.45 3.98 -1.21
CA ALA A 154 -11.77 3.19 -0.20
C ALA A 154 -10.31 3.62 0.01
N ALA A 155 -9.88 4.75 -0.55
CA ALA A 155 -8.57 5.31 -0.27
C ALA A 155 -8.66 6.22 0.95
N THR A 156 -8.06 5.78 2.05
CA THR A 156 -7.96 6.58 3.27
C THR A 156 -6.96 7.70 3.02
N GLN A 157 -7.33 8.94 3.33
CA GLN A 157 -6.49 10.12 3.12
C GLN A 157 -6.01 10.67 4.46
N ILE A 158 -4.72 11.04 4.50
CA ILE A 158 -4.09 11.69 5.63
C ILE A 158 -3.34 12.94 5.18
N GLU A 159 -3.28 13.94 6.06
CA GLU A 159 -2.40 15.09 5.91
C GLU A 159 -1.04 14.77 6.52
N ILE A 160 0.02 14.86 5.70
CA ILE A 160 1.40 14.71 6.16
C ILE A 160 1.90 16.03 6.74
N LEU A 161 1.70 17.12 5.98
CA LEU A 161 2.21 18.44 6.30
C LEU A 161 1.47 19.51 5.49
N GLY A 162 0.54 20.24 6.10
CA GLY A 162 -0.19 21.31 5.41
C GLY A 162 -0.97 20.80 4.21
N ALA A 163 -0.63 21.24 3.00
CA ALA A 163 -1.27 20.79 1.76
C ALA A 163 -0.72 19.46 1.21
N LEU A 164 0.27 18.85 1.90
CA LEU A 164 0.86 17.57 1.48
C LEU A 164 0.04 16.41 2.02
N LEU A 165 -0.51 15.63 1.10
CA LEU A 165 -1.47 14.58 1.36
C LEU A 165 -0.93 13.21 0.92
N GLU A 166 -1.38 12.18 1.62
CA GLU A 166 -1.14 10.79 1.27
C GLU A 166 -2.47 10.03 1.27
N SER A 167 -2.58 9.03 0.41
CA SER A 167 -3.68 8.08 0.50
C SER A 167 -3.27 6.65 0.19
N GLU A 168 -3.90 5.72 0.89
CA GLU A 168 -3.76 4.29 0.66
C GLU A 168 -5.13 3.64 0.46
N CYS A 169 -5.29 2.92 -0.65
CA CYS A 169 -6.52 2.19 -0.93
C CYS A 169 -6.62 0.88 -0.15
N LEU A 170 -7.61 0.77 0.73
CA LEU A 170 -7.88 -0.46 1.49
C LEU A 170 -8.25 -1.66 0.59
N VAL A 171 -8.69 -1.41 -0.65
CA VAL A 171 -9.09 -2.45 -1.62
C VAL A 171 -7.89 -2.94 -2.42
N CYS A 172 -7.29 -2.08 -3.25
CA CYS A 172 -6.20 -2.49 -4.14
C CYS A 172 -4.80 -2.30 -3.54
N GLY A 173 -4.65 -1.52 -2.47
CA GLY A 173 -3.36 -1.15 -1.89
C GLY A 173 -2.60 -0.09 -2.70
N TYR A 174 -3.26 0.58 -3.66
CA TYR A 174 -2.65 1.69 -4.38
C TYR A 174 -2.35 2.82 -3.40
N HIS A 175 -1.10 3.26 -3.43
CA HIS A 175 -0.58 4.36 -2.65
C HIS A 175 -0.45 5.58 -3.55
N ASP A 176 -0.86 6.73 -3.04
CA ASP A 176 -0.83 8.00 -3.77
C ASP A 176 -0.33 9.09 -2.83
N LYS A 177 0.63 9.89 -3.28
CA LYS A 177 1.14 11.04 -2.54
C LYS A 177 1.16 12.25 -3.44
N TRP A 178 0.62 13.37 -2.96
CA TRP A 178 0.51 14.60 -3.74
C TRP A 178 0.46 15.82 -2.83
N LEU A 179 0.77 16.98 -3.40
CA LEU A 179 0.61 18.29 -2.78
C LEU A 179 -0.53 19.01 -3.50
N ASP A 180 -1.50 19.54 -2.75
CA ASP A 180 -2.52 20.42 -3.33
C ASP A 180 -1.86 21.76 -3.73
N PHE A 181 -1.65 21.97 -5.03
CA PHE A 181 -0.93 23.12 -5.59
C PHE A 181 -1.89 24.06 -6.32
N THR A 182 -1.83 25.35 -5.98
CA THR A 182 -2.65 26.39 -6.60
C THR A 182 -2.02 26.85 -7.91
N CYS A 183 -2.65 26.63 -9.08
CA CYS A 183 -2.11 27.12 -10.36
C CYS A 183 -2.07 28.65 -10.35
N THR A 184 -0.92 29.22 -10.74
CA THR A 184 -0.66 30.65 -10.80
C THR A 184 -1.47 31.35 -11.90
N ASP A 185 -1.90 30.63 -12.95
CA ASP A 185 -2.65 31.20 -14.08
C ASP A 185 -4.16 31.31 -13.82
N CYS A 186 -4.77 30.29 -13.22
CA CYS A 186 -6.23 30.24 -13.03
C CYS A 186 -6.68 30.29 -11.56
N GLY A 187 -5.77 30.14 -10.59
CA GLY A 187 -6.07 30.13 -9.17
C GLY A 187 -6.75 28.86 -8.65
N GLU A 188 -7.04 27.89 -9.54
CA GLU A 188 -7.62 26.60 -9.15
C GLU A 188 -6.55 25.64 -8.61
N VAL A 189 -6.94 24.78 -7.68
CA VAL A 189 -6.06 23.79 -7.06
C VAL A 189 -5.98 22.55 -7.95
N SER A 190 -4.78 22.01 -8.12
CA SER A 190 -4.56 20.72 -8.79
C SER A 190 -3.46 19.95 -8.07
N PRO A 191 -3.48 18.61 -8.13
CA PRO A 191 -2.50 17.79 -7.43
C PRO A 191 -1.12 17.86 -8.12
N LEU A 192 -0.12 18.37 -7.41
CA LEU A 192 1.29 18.17 -7.75
C LEU A 192 1.74 16.79 -7.25
N ARG A 193 2.31 15.98 -8.14
CA ARG A 193 2.77 14.62 -7.84
C ARG A 193 4.29 14.54 -7.96
N ASP A 194 4.85 13.39 -7.57
CA ASP A 194 6.25 13.08 -7.81
C ASP A 194 6.61 13.21 -9.31
N GLY A 195 7.76 13.79 -9.59
CA GLY A 195 8.28 14.04 -10.93
C GLY A 195 8.81 15.46 -11.17
N GLY A 196 8.56 16.40 -10.25
CA GLY A 196 9.03 17.79 -10.37
C GLY A 196 8.41 18.57 -11.53
N GLU A 197 7.27 18.11 -12.04
CA GLU A 197 6.48 18.78 -13.08
C GLU A 197 5.04 18.91 -12.60
N PHE A 198 4.45 20.07 -12.87
CA PHE A 198 3.06 20.35 -12.60
C PHE A 198 2.30 20.54 -13.90
N ARG A 199 1.08 20.02 -13.95
CA ARG A 199 0.09 20.34 -14.98
C ARG A 199 -1.27 20.54 -14.34
N CYS A 200 -1.82 21.74 -14.44
CA CYS A 200 -3.14 22.03 -13.90
C CYS A 200 -4.22 21.24 -14.64
N GLU A 201 -5.12 20.61 -13.87
CA GLU A 201 -6.24 19.82 -14.42
C GLU A 201 -7.34 20.71 -15.03
N HIS A 202 -7.36 22.02 -14.69
CA HIS A 202 -8.39 22.96 -15.11
C HIS A 202 -8.02 23.75 -16.38
N CYS A 203 -6.86 24.41 -16.41
CA CYS A 203 -6.44 25.24 -17.56
C CYS A 203 -5.34 24.60 -18.41
N GLY A 204 -4.68 23.55 -17.91
CA GLY A 204 -3.56 22.91 -18.60
C GLY A 204 -2.23 23.68 -18.49
N CYS A 205 -2.16 24.75 -17.68
CA CYS A 205 -0.91 25.43 -17.31
C CYS A 205 0.12 24.38 -16.84
N THR A 206 1.38 24.54 -17.23
CA THR A 206 2.47 23.70 -16.74
C THR A 206 3.47 24.53 -15.97
N ALA A 207 4.03 23.98 -14.90
CA ALA A 207 5.13 24.59 -14.16
C ALA A 207 6.23 23.55 -13.95
N ASP A 208 7.48 23.97 -14.06
CA ASP A 208 8.65 23.16 -13.78
C ASP A 208 9.05 23.25 -12.29
N GLY A 209 10.05 22.48 -11.89
CA GLY A 209 10.51 22.43 -10.51
C GLY A 209 10.95 23.77 -9.94
N GLU A 210 11.52 24.66 -10.75
CA GLU A 210 11.95 26.00 -10.33
C GLU A 210 10.74 26.89 -10.04
N MET A 211 9.77 26.96 -10.97
CA MET A 211 8.53 27.70 -10.76
C MET A 211 7.73 27.18 -9.56
N ILE A 212 7.70 25.85 -9.37
CA ILE A 212 7.05 25.22 -8.23
C ILE A 212 7.75 25.61 -6.92
N ALA A 213 9.09 25.55 -6.89
CA ALA A 213 9.89 25.94 -5.74
C ALA A 213 9.66 27.40 -5.36
N ASP A 214 9.72 28.32 -6.33
CA ASP A 214 9.47 29.75 -6.11
C ASP A 214 8.07 30.04 -5.56
N THR A 215 7.08 29.26 -6.00
CA THR A 215 5.69 29.43 -5.55
C THR A 215 5.47 28.92 -4.12
N LEU A 216 6.15 27.84 -3.73
CA LEU A 216 5.92 27.15 -2.47
C LEU A 216 6.89 27.55 -1.35
N ASN A 217 8.08 28.04 -1.69
CA ASN A 217 9.13 28.33 -0.72
C ASN A 217 8.68 29.46 0.22
N GLU A 218 8.58 29.13 1.51
CA GLU A 218 8.19 30.10 2.53
C GLU A 218 9.36 31.04 2.91
N PHE A 219 10.61 30.66 2.56
CA PHE A 219 11.79 31.48 2.76
C PHE A 219 11.99 32.48 1.62
N SER A 220 11.75 33.76 1.89
CA SER A 220 12.04 34.83 0.93
C SER A 220 13.49 35.30 1.05
N VAL A 221 14.27 35.13 -0.01
CA VAL A 221 15.63 35.66 -0.11
C VAL A 221 15.58 37.18 -0.36
N THR A 222 16.33 37.93 0.43
CA THR A 222 16.51 39.38 0.42
C THR A 222 17.99 39.70 0.51
N VAL A 223 18.35 40.96 0.24
CA VAL A 223 19.75 41.40 0.32
C VAL A 223 20.35 41.17 1.71
N ASP A 224 19.52 41.25 2.75
CA ASP A 224 19.96 41.17 4.14
C ASP A 224 20.11 39.72 4.66
N ASN A 225 19.48 38.73 4.01
CA ASN A 225 19.47 37.32 4.46
C ASN A 225 20.02 36.31 3.42
N TYR A 226 20.54 36.78 2.29
CA TYR A 226 21.06 35.92 1.22
C TYR A 226 22.14 34.93 1.71
N LEU A 227 23.00 35.34 2.64
CA LEU A 227 24.05 34.49 3.22
C LEU A 227 23.51 33.44 4.21
N GLU A 228 22.28 33.61 4.69
CA GLU A 228 21.61 32.69 5.61
C GLU A 228 20.74 31.67 4.86
N SER A 229 20.55 31.88 3.55
CA SER A 229 19.73 31.01 2.72
C SER A 229 20.43 29.66 2.51
N ILE A 230 19.86 28.62 3.11
CA ILE A 230 20.29 27.22 2.94
C ILE A 230 19.37 26.44 2.00
N VAL A 231 18.40 27.13 1.38
CA VAL A 231 17.45 26.61 0.39
C VAL A 231 17.51 27.47 -0.88
N PRO A 232 17.30 26.90 -2.08
CA PRO A 232 17.00 25.50 -2.32
C PRO A 232 18.19 24.56 -2.04
N ALA A 233 17.94 23.48 -1.32
CA ALA A 233 18.93 22.45 -0.99
C ALA A 233 18.77 21.21 -1.89
N ASN A 234 19.72 20.29 -1.79
CA ASN A 234 19.75 19.06 -2.58
C ASN A 234 18.99 17.93 -1.88
N CYS A 235 18.27 17.12 -2.66
CA CYS A 235 17.49 16.01 -2.13
C CYS A 235 18.31 14.71 -2.15
N SER A 236 18.52 14.11 -0.99
CA SER A 236 19.16 12.79 -0.83
C SER A 236 18.26 11.60 -1.21
N LYS A 237 16.95 11.83 -1.41
CA LYS A 237 15.99 10.77 -1.72
C LYS A 237 15.87 10.49 -3.22
N CYS A 238 15.98 11.53 -4.04
CA CYS A 238 15.87 11.45 -5.49
C CYS A 238 17.11 12.00 -6.22
N ASP A 239 18.16 12.36 -5.48
CA ASP A 239 19.37 13.01 -5.98
C ASP A 239 19.11 14.32 -6.74
N GLY A 240 17.97 14.97 -6.46
CA GLY A 240 17.54 16.20 -7.12
C GLY A 240 18.36 17.42 -6.69
N TYR A 241 18.94 18.12 -7.67
CA TYR A 241 19.69 19.36 -7.48
C TYR A 241 18.77 20.55 -7.15
N HIS A 242 19.01 21.23 -6.03
CA HIS A 242 18.26 22.43 -5.60
C HIS A 242 16.73 22.24 -5.67
N THR A 243 16.26 21.09 -5.19
CA THR A 243 14.83 20.73 -5.20
C THR A 243 14.16 20.85 -3.84
N VAL A 244 14.92 21.13 -2.77
CA VAL A 244 14.41 21.14 -1.38
C VAL A 244 14.21 22.57 -0.90
N ILE A 245 12.98 22.91 -0.54
CA ILE A 245 12.56 24.26 -0.09
C ILE A 245 12.08 24.25 1.36
N GLU A 246 11.93 25.42 1.96
CA GLU A 246 11.24 25.57 3.24
C GLU A 246 9.72 25.53 3.02
N PHE A 247 9.03 24.66 3.77
CA PHE A 247 7.59 24.46 3.69
C PHE A 247 7.04 24.04 5.06
N LYS A 248 6.16 24.85 5.65
CA LYS A 248 5.51 24.60 6.94
C LYS A 248 6.50 24.28 8.06
N SER A 249 7.57 25.08 8.17
CA SER A 249 8.65 24.94 9.16
C SER A 249 9.41 23.61 9.07
N ARG A 250 9.38 22.96 7.90
CA ARG A 250 10.17 21.79 7.54
C ARG A 250 10.73 21.98 6.14
N TYR A 251 11.40 20.96 5.62
CA TYR A 251 11.93 20.98 4.28
C TYR A 251 11.19 19.99 3.38
N LEU A 252 10.77 20.44 2.21
CA LEU A 252 10.04 19.65 1.22
C LEU A 252 10.83 19.62 -0.08
N CYS A 253 11.08 18.43 -0.61
CA CYS A 253 11.55 18.28 -1.98
C CYS A 253 10.37 18.47 -2.95
N VAL A 254 10.42 19.46 -3.85
CA VAL A 254 9.36 19.70 -4.85
C VAL A 254 9.33 18.64 -5.95
N SER A 255 10.43 17.91 -6.14
CA SER A 255 10.49 16.83 -7.14
C SER A 255 9.85 15.54 -6.64
N CYS A 256 10.24 15.04 -5.46
CA CYS A 256 9.77 13.74 -4.95
C CYS A 256 8.85 13.81 -3.73
N LEU A 257 8.47 15.02 -3.31
CA LEU A 257 7.61 15.30 -2.15
C LEU A 257 8.14 14.72 -0.83
N PHE A 258 9.44 14.42 -0.75
CA PHE A 258 10.06 13.94 0.47
C PHE A 258 10.18 15.07 1.50
N VAL A 259 9.83 14.77 2.75
CA VAL A 259 9.86 15.73 3.86
C VAL A 259 11.00 15.40 4.80
N SER A 260 11.79 16.40 5.15
CA SER A 260 12.89 16.32 6.11
C SER A 260 12.78 17.44 7.14
N ASN A 261 13.36 17.22 8.33
CA ASN A 261 13.32 18.21 9.42
C ASN A 261 14.56 19.11 9.45
N GLU A 262 15.67 18.65 8.88
CA GLU A 262 16.97 19.29 8.98
C GLU A 262 17.67 19.28 7.64
N LEU A 263 18.54 20.27 7.46
CA LEU A 263 19.50 20.35 6.37
C LEU A 263 20.90 20.35 6.97
N SER A 264 21.85 19.80 6.24
CA SER A 264 23.26 19.85 6.57
C SER A 264 24.07 20.18 5.32
N SER A 265 25.23 20.81 5.50
CA SER A 265 26.11 21.18 4.39
C SER A 265 27.17 20.10 4.19
N CYS A 266 27.45 19.78 2.94
CA CYS A 266 28.56 18.91 2.59
C CYS A 266 29.90 19.57 2.96
N GLU A 267 30.75 18.87 3.70
CA GLU A 267 32.06 19.39 4.12
C GLU A 267 33.07 19.54 2.97
N TYR A 268 32.80 18.92 1.82
CA TYR A 268 33.65 19.02 0.63
C TYR A 268 33.20 20.14 -0.33
N CYS A 269 31.97 20.09 -0.82
CA CYS A 269 31.48 21.07 -1.80
C CYS A 269 30.73 22.27 -1.18
N GLY A 270 30.38 22.23 0.10
CA GLY A 270 29.65 23.29 0.81
C GLY A 270 28.14 23.33 0.53
N GLU A 271 27.65 22.59 -0.45
CA GLU A 271 26.22 22.54 -0.80
C GLU A 271 25.35 21.98 0.32
N SER A 272 24.17 22.57 0.51
CA SER A 272 23.18 22.12 1.50
C SER A 272 22.39 20.93 0.96
N SER A 273 22.06 19.98 1.85
CA SER A 273 21.32 18.77 1.51
C SER A 273 20.51 18.27 2.71
N ASN A 274 19.41 17.58 2.43
CA ASN A 274 18.62 16.89 3.46
C ASN A 274 19.09 15.45 3.77
N GLY A 275 20.25 15.06 3.22
CA GLY A 275 20.90 13.78 3.53
C GLY A 275 21.79 13.85 4.78
N ASN A 276 22.32 12.69 5.18
CA ASN A 276 23.38 12.65 6.18
C ASN A 276 24.70 13.13 5.54
N MET A 277 25.35 14.12 6.15
CA MET A 277 26.63 14.68 5.70
C MET A 277 27.82 14.27 6.58
N GLU A 278 27.64 13.29 7.46
CA GLU A 278 28.74 12.66 8.21
C GLU A 278 29.79 12.09 7.24
N ASP A 279 31.06 12.39 7.49
CA ASP A 279 32.21 12.01 6.65
C ASP A 279 32.10 12.47 5.17
N SER A 280 31.28 13.50 4.89
CA SER A 280 31.09 14.02 3.53
C SER A 280 32.32 14.70 2.95
N TYR A 281 33.29 15.10 3.79
CA TYR A 281 34.60 15.56 3.28
C TYR A 281 35.33 14.46 2.50
N LEU A 282 35.24 13.21 2.98
CA LEU A 282 35.88 12.07 2.33
C LEU A 282 35.00 11.47 1.24
N SER A 283 33.74 11.21 1.56
CA SER A 283 32.80 10.44 0.72
C SER A 283 31.98 11.29 -0.25
N GLY A 284 31.90 12.60 -0.02
CA GLY A 284 31.07 13.51 -0.80
C GLY A 284 29.61 13.52 -0.38
N CYS A 285 28.76 14.05 -1.25
CA CYS A 285 27.31 14.05 -1.11
C CYS A 285 26.67 13.45 -2.37
N SER A 286 25.36 13.54 -2.54
CA SER A 286 24.69 13.04 -3.76
C SER A 286 25.14 13.71 -5.06
N LEU A 287 25.91 14.81 -4.98
CA LEU A 287 26.32 15.62 -6.14
C LEU A 287 27.84 15.79 -6.28
N CYS A 288 28.62 15.27 -5.34
CA CYS A 288 30.07 15.29 -5.44
C CYS A 288 30.67 14.03 -4.83
N GLU A 289 31.86 13.64 -5.27
CA GLU A 289 32.51 12.40 -4.83
C GLU A 289 33.43 12.58 -3.60
N GLY A 290 33.42 13.79 -3.01
CA GLY A 290 34.31 14.15 -1.91
C GLY A 290 35.79 14.16 -2.30
N SER A 291 36.66 14.22 -1.30
CA SER A 291 38.11 14.19 -1.52
C SER A 291 38.63 12.83 -1.99
N ALA A 292 37.88 11.74 -1.81
CA ALA A 292 38.26 10.40 -2.28
C ALA A 292 38.11 10.25 -3.81
N GLY A 293 37.05 10.82 -4.41
CA GLY A 293 36.87 10.81 -5.87
C GLY A 293 38.00 11.54 -6.61
N GLY A 294 38.31 12.76 -6.18
CA GLY A 294 39.39 13.57 -6.79
C GLY A 294 40.81 13.05 -6.59
N ARG A 295 41.01 11.97 -5.80
CA ARG A 295 42.30 11.25 -5.70
C ARG A 295 42.42 10.11 -6.70
N ARG A 296 41.30 9.53 -7.17
CA ARG A 296 41.33 8.46 -8.19
C ARG A 296 41.79 8.99 -9.54
N ASP A 297 41.39 10.21 -9.90
CA ASP A 297 41.73 10.85 -11.18
C ASP A 297 43.17 11.39 -11.27
N LYS A 298 43.95 11.27 -10.19
CA LYS A 298 45.36 11.72 -10.14
C LYS A 298 46.38 10.59 -10.23
N ASP A 299 45.90 9.34 -10.17
CA ASP A 299 46.73 8.13 -10.22
C ASP A 299 46.63 7.41 -11.59
N ASP A 300 46.00 8.04 -12.60
CA ASP A 300 46.03 7.70 -14.03
C ASP A 300 46.89 8.71 -14.83
#